data_AF-A0A7Z1MFQ9-F1
#
_entry.id   AF-A0A7Z1MFQ9-F1
#
_cell.length_a   1.000
_cell.length_b   1.000
_cell.length_c   1.000
_cell.angle_alpha   90.00
_cell.angle_beta   90.00
_cell.angle_gamma   90.00
#
_symmetry.space_group_name_H-M   'P 1'
#
loop_
_entity.id
_entity.type
_entity.pdbx_description
1 polymer ?
#
loop_
_entity_poly.entity_id
_entity_poly.type
_entity_poly.pdbx_seq_one_letter_code
_entity_poly.pdbx_strand_id
1 'polypeptide(L)' 'MQHDNNMYAYIYSGSDGTENTLVAIVDNEEKPLISSCVNEIKRMSTLAINLAAKHNLKVKLVKYHREQEIDFGLFMK' A
#
# COMPACT_ATOMS: atom_id res chain seq x y z
N MET A 1 13.93 -3.81 -21.54
CA MET A 1 12.53 -3.90 -21.05
C MET A 1 12.33 -2.73 -20.10
N GLN A 2 11.29 -1.93 -20.32
CA GLN A 2 11.02 -0.73 -19.53
C GLN A 2 10.55 -1.20 -18.14
N HIS A 3 11.39 -1.02 -17.12
CA HIS A 3 10.97 -1.27 -15.73
C HIS A 3 10.03 -0.15 -15.33
N ASP A 4 8.73 -0.41 -15.42
CA ASP A 4 7.72 0.43 -14.77
C ASP A 4 7.90 0.26 -13.25
N ASN A 5 8.77 1.07 -12.64
CA ASN A 5 9.01 1.11 -11.19
C ASN A 5 7.86 1.79 -10.43
N ASN A 6 6.63 1.53 -10.85
CA ASN A 6 5.45 2.08 -10.22
C ASN A 6 5.06 1.16 -9.06
N MET A 7 5.18 1.66 -7.84
CA MET A 7 4.71 0.95 -6.65
C MET A 7 3.26 1.33 -6.39
N TYR A 8 2.41 0.35 -6.10
CA TYR A 8 1.01 0.58 -5.81
C TYR A 8 0.67 0.11 -4.40
N ALA A 9 -0.20 0.83 -3.70
CA ALA A 9 -0.70 0.45 -2.38
C ALA A 9 -2.22 0.52 -2.31
N TYR A 10 -2.83 -0.39 -1.57
CA TYR A 10 -4.21 -0.23 -1.11
C TYR A 10 -4.22 0.64 0.15
N ILE A 11 -5.05 1.68 0.15
CA ILE A 11 -5.10 2.68 1.22
C ILE A 11 -6.55 2.88 1.68
N TYR A 12 -6.74 3.03 2.99
CA TYR A 12 -8.01 3.40 3.59
C TYR A 12 -7.87 4.68 4.41
N SER A 13 -8.97 5.41 4.59
CA SER A 13 -9.02 6.57 5.47
C SER A 13 -9.39 6.14 6.89
N GLY A 14 -8.56 6.51 7.86
CA GLY A 14 -8.85 6.37 9.28
C GLY A 14 -9.98 7.30 9.72
N SER A 15 -10.48 7.11 10.94
CA SER A 15 -11.55 7.93 11.51
C SER A 15 -11.15 9.41 11.73
N ASP A 16 -9.86 9.68 11.78
CA ASP A 16 -9.23 10.99 11.88
C ASP A 16 -8.93 11.63 10.51
N GLY A 17 -9.24 10.94 9.40
CA GLY A 17 -8.91 11.37 8.05
C GLY A 17 -7.50 10.98 7.58
N THR A 18 -6.71 10.32 8.41
CA THR A 18 -5.36 9.86 8.05
C THR A 18 -5.43 8.75 7.01
N GLU A 19 -4.60 8.84 5.97
CA GLU A 19 -4.49 7.80 4.94
C GLU A 19 -3.51 6.72 5.39
N ASN A 20 -4.01 5.49 5.51
CA ASN A 20 -3.27 4.35 6.02
C ASN A 20 -3.16 3.25 4.96
N THR A 21 -1.98 2.65 4.83
CA THR A 21 -1.83 1.45 4.00
C THR A 21 -2.61 0.28 4.61
N LEU A 22 -3.36 -0.43 3.77
CA LEU A 22 -4.10 -1.61 4.18
C LEU A 22 -3.12 -2.76 4.43
N VAL A 23 -3.22 -3.37 5.61
CA VAL A 23 -2.39 -4.49 6.03
C VAL A 23 -3.24 -5.77 6.04
N ALA A 24 -2.64 -6.87 5.59
CA ALA A 24 -3.27 -8.19 5.62
C ALA A 24 -2.34 -9.21 6.26
N ILE A 25 -2.91 -10.26 6.84
CA ILE A 25 -2.13 -11.40 7.32
C ILE A 25 -1.93 -12.36 6.15
N VAL A 26 -0.67 -12.54 5.74
CA VAL A 26 -0.25 -13.48 4.69
C VAL A 26 0.89 -14.32 5.25
N ASP A 27 0.72 -15.64 5.26
CA ASP A 27 1.66 -16.59 5.86
C ASP A 27 1.95 -16.31 7.35
N ASN A 28 0.91 -16.00 8.13
CA ASN A 28 0.98 -15.60 9.55
C ASN A 28 1.78 -14.31 9.84
N GLU A 29 2.13 -13.54 8.81
CA GLU A 29 2.80 -12.25 8.96
C GLU A 29 1.89 -11.12 8.51
N GLU A 30 1.89 -10.02 9.26
CA GLU A 30 1.26 -8.77 8.83
C GLU A 30 2.07 -8.14 7.71
N LYS A 31 1.47 -8.07 6.52
CA LYS A 31 2.10 -7.52 5.32
C LYS A 31 1.25 -6.38 4.76
N PRO A 32 1.87 -5.22 4.45
CA PRO A 32 1.16 -4.16 3.75
C PRO A 32 0.82 -4.62 2.34
N LEU A 33 -0.38 -4.28 1.85
CA LEU A 33 -0.80 -4.58 0.49
C LEU A 33 -0.19 -3.55 -0.47
N ILE A 34 1.13 -3.68 -0.67
CA ILE A 34 1.95 -2.88 -1.56
C ILE A 34 2.66 -3.81 -2.54
N SER A 35 2.65 -3.47 -3.83
CA SER A 35 3.47 -4.18 -4.82
C SER A 35 3.70 -3.32 -6.05
N SER A 36 4.83 -3.55 -6.73
CA SER A 36 5.10 -3.05 -8.08
C SER A 36 4.74 -4.07 -9.18
N CYS A 37 4.38 -5.31 -8.81
CA CYS A 37 4.01 -6.38 -9.73
C CYS A 37 2.51 -6.39 -10.01
N VAL A 38 2.12 -6.16 -11.27
CA VAL A 38 0.70 -6.13 -11.70
C VAL A 38 -0.06 -7.41 -11.34
N ASN A 39 0.58 -8.58 -11.44
CA ASN A 39 -0.07 -9.85 -11.11
C ASN A 39 -0.32 -9.99 -9.61
N GLU A 40 0.59 -9.49 -8.78
CA GLU A 40 0.39 -9.45 -7.32
C GLU A 40 -0.70 -8.45 -6.94
N ILE A 41 -0.72 -7.26 -7.55
CA ILE A 41 -1.78 -6.25 -7.33
C ILE A 41 -3.17 -6.85 -7.61
N LYS A 42 -3.31 -7.60 -8.71
CA LYS A 42 -4.58 -8.30 -9.03
C LYS A 42 -4.96 -9.33 -7.97
N ARG A 43 -4.00 -10.08 -7.43
CA ARG A 43 -4.26 -11.07 -6.37
C ARG A 43 -4.63 -10.39 -5.04
N MET A 44 -3.91 -9.32 -4.69
CA MET A 44 -4.18 -8.51 -3.49
C MET A 44 -5.54 -7.80 -3.55
N SER A 45 -6.06 -7.51 -4.75
CA SER A 45 -7.39 -6.88 -4.93
C SER A 45 -8.49 -7.61 -4.17
N THR A 46 -8.52 -8.95 -4.26
CA THR A 46 -9.52 -9.77 -3.56
C THR A 46 -9.36 -9.66 -2.04
N LEU A 47 -8.12 -9.70 -1.55
CA LEU A 47 -7.82 -9.51 -0.14
C LEU A 47 -8.27 -8.12 0.35
N ALA A 48 -7.95 -7.07 -0.41
CA ALA A 48 -8.31 -5.70 -0.09
C ALA A 48 -9.84 -5.51 -0.01
N ILE A 49 -10.58 -6.09 -0.96
CA ILE A 49 -12.06 -6.06 -0.97
C ILE A 49 -12.63 -6.77 0.26
N ASN A 50 -12.13 -7.97 0.58
CA ASN A 50 -12.60 -8.73 1.72
C ASN A 50 -12.34 -8.01 3.04
N LEU A 51 -11.16 -7.40 3.20
CA LEU A 51 -10.83 -6.59 4.37
C LEU A 51 -11.68 -5.33 4.45
N ALA A 52 -11.89 -4.65 3.32
CA ALA A 52 -12.77 -3.49 3.24
C ALA A 52 -14.20 -3.82 3.70
N ALA A 53 -14.76 -4.93 3.21
CA ALA A 53 -16.10 -5.37 3.60
C ALA A 53 -16.16 -5.76 5.09
N LYS A 54 -15.19 -6.54 5.58
CA LYS A 54 -15.14 -7.02 6.97
C LYS A 54 -15.05 -5.88 7.98
N HIS A 55 -14.29 -4.84 7.65
CA HIS A 55 -14.01 -3.71 8.54
C HIS A 55 -14.82 -2.46 8.20
N ASN A 56 -15.75 -2.54 7.25
CA ASN A 56 -16.54 -1.42 6.74
C ASN A 56 -15.68 -0.22 6.31
N LEU A 57 -14.56 -0.49 5.61
CA LEU A 57 -13.61 0.51 5.14
C LEU A 57 -13.88 0.87 3.68
N LYS A 58 -13.63 2.13 3.32
CA LYS A 58 -13.44 2.54 1.93
C LYS A 58 -11.96 2.42 1.59
N VAL A 59 -11.64 1.67 0.54
CA VAL A 59 -10.26 1.42 0.11
C VAL A 59 -10.05 1.95 -1.30
N LYS A 60 -8.89 2.56 -1.56
CA LYS A 60 -8.45 3.02 -2.88
C LYS A 60 -7.10 2.41 -3.24
N LEU A 61 -6.85 2.22 -4.54
CA LEU A 61 -5.53 1.83 -5.06
C LEU A 61 -4.78 3.08 -5.48
N VAL A 62 -3.63 3.34 -4.86
CA VAL A 62 -2.81 4.53 -5.11
C VAL A 62 -1.53 4.13 -5.83
N LYS A 63 -1.15 4.89 -6.86
CA LYS A 63 0.12 4.76 -7.59
C LYS A 63 1.15 5.71 -6.97
N TYR A 64 2.27 5.18 -6.51
CA TYR A 64 3.44 5.95 -6.10
C TYR A 64 4.42 6.05 -7.27
N HIS A 65 4.85 7.27 -7.55
CA HIS A 65 5.88 7.57 -8.53
C HIS A 65 7.15 7.97 -7.78
N ARG A 66 8.14 7.08 -7.78
CA ARG A 66 9.53 7.25 -7.30
C ARG A 66 9.81 7.24 -5.79
N GLU A 67 10.96 6.64 -5.48
CA GLU A 67 11.72 6.70 -4.23
C GLU A 67 11.96 8.18 -3.86
N GLN A 68 11.36 8.66 -2.78
CA GLN A 68 11.84 9.85 -2.11
C GLN A 68 12.98 9.42 -1.20
N GLU A 69 14.21 9.61 -1.65
CA GLU A 69 15.38 9.46 -0.80
C GLU A 69 15.41 10.67 0.15
N ILE A 70 15.18 10.42 1.44
CA ILE A 70 15.30 11.42 2.50
C ILE A 70 16.67 11.22 3.15
N ASP A 71 17.61 12.12 2.86
CA ASP A 71 18.88 12.17 3.56
C ASP A 71 18.69 12.83 4.94
N PHE A 72 18.57 12.01 5.98
CA PHE A 72 18.46 12.48 7.35
C PHE A 72 19.74 13.14 7.88
N GLY A 73 20.89 12.95 7.21
CA GLY A 73 22.15 13.60 7.54
C GLY A 73 22.11 15.12 7.37
N LEU A 74 21.23 15.63 6.50
CA LEU A 74 21.02 17.07 6.31
C LEU A 74 20.24 17.74 7.45
N PHE A 75 19.56 16.98 8.30
CA PHE A 75 18.75 17.49 9.42
C PHE A 75 19.50 17.53 10.75
N MET A 76 20.68 16.91 10.83
CA MET A 76 21.55 16.90 12.01
C MET A 76 22.60 18.00 11.83
N LYS A 77 22.45 19.13 12.53
CA LYS A 77 23.48 20.18 12.68
C LYS A 77 24.13 20.09 14.06
#